data_AF-A0A2S8AEB0-F1
#
_entry.id   AF-A0A2S8AEB0-F1
#
_cell.length_a   1.000
_cell.length_b   1.000
_cell.length_c   1.000
_cell.angle_alpha   90.00
_cell.angle_beta   90.00
_cell.angle_gamma   90.00
#
_symmetry.space_group_name_H-M   'P 1'
#
loop_
_entity.id
_entity.type
_entity.pdbx_description
1 polymer ?
#
loop_
_entity_poly.entity_id
_entity_poly.type
_entity_poly.pdbx_seq_one_letter_code
_entity_poly.pdbx_strand_id
1 'polypeptide(L)'
;MELFGECDILNSDLHIIKSPQVLRLNWKILPKGEYPWSQVEPIIKDRIERLPKGNRPVVQHRIEKITSKNPSFLAFGEGGFYDYTVFGFPEKSIYIFESSKMGNTTYVFDKDWEELTKLTKKEILDGNLQKMRIVHKDGWAQEIDKIL
;
A
#
# COMPACT_ATOMS: atom_id res chain seq x y z
N MET A 1 -7.51 22.34 -18.83
CA MET A 1 -8.49 21.58 -18.02
C MET A 1 -8.86 20.37 -18.86
N GLU A 2 -8.10 19.29 -18.71
CA GLU A 2 -8.21 18.13 -19.60
C GLU A 2 -9.16 17.11 -18.96
N LEU A 3 -10.34 16.98 -19.56
CA LEU A 3 -11.28 15.87 -19.35
C LEU A 3 -10.84 14.73 -20.28
N PHE A 4 -10.27 13.66 -19.73
CA PHE A 4 -10.05 12.45 -20.51
C PHE A 4 -11.32 11.59 -20.48
N GLY A 5 -12.03 11.60 -21.61
CA GLY A 5 -13.15 10.72 -21.93
C GLY A 5 -12.66 9.31 -22.26
N GLU A 6 -13.45 8.33 -21.87
CA GLU A 6 -13.25 6.91 -22.17
C GLU A 6 -13.33 6.68 -23.69
N CYS A 7 -12.45 5.82 -24.21
CA CYS A 7 -12.43 5.45 -25.62
C CYS A 7 -12.76 3.95 -25.74
N ASP A 8 -13.94 3.65 -26.29
CA ASP A 8 -14.32 2.30 -26.68
C ASP A 8 -13.88 2.04 -28.13
N ILE A 9 -13.12 0.96 -28.34
CA ILE A 9 -12.71 0.50 -29.66
C ILE A 9 -13.67 -0.61 -30.09
N LEU A 10 -14.43 -0.36 -31.16
CA LEU A 10 -15.34 -1.33 -31.78
C LEU A 10 -14.66 -2.02 -32.98
N ASN A 11 -14.80 -3.34 -33.06
CA ASN A 11 -14.45 -4.10 -34.28
C ASN A 11 -15.66 -4.14 -35.24
N SER A 12 -15.40 -4.46 -36.51
CA SER A 12 -16.37 -4.39 -37.62
C SER A 12 -17.62 -5.27 -37.49
N ASP A 13 -17.69 -6.14 -36.49
CA ASP A 13 -18.83 -7.05 -36.26
C ASP A 13 -19.77 -6.60 -35.12
N LEU A 14 -19.69 -5.35 -34.65
CA LEU A 14 -20.56 -4.78 -33.59
C LEU A 14 -20.54 -5.53 -32.25
N HIS A 15 -19.68 -6.54 -32.10
CA HIS A 15 -19.41 -7.15 -30.81
C HIS A 15 -18.54 -6.19 -30.00
N ILE A 16 -19.07 -5.79 -28.83
CA ILE A 16 -18.29 -5.12 -27.79
C ILE A 16 -17.12 -6.06 -27.47
N ILE A 17 -15.94 -5.75 -27.99
CA ILE A 17 -14.71 -6.26 -27.40
C ILE A 17 -14.75 -5.65 -26.00
N LYS A 18 -15.11 -6.43 -24.99
CA LYS A 18 -14.79 -6.07 -23.61
C LYS A 18 -13.28 -5.87 -23.64
N SER A 19 -12.84 -4.62 -23.68
CA SER A 19 -11.46 -4.27 -23.40
C SER A 19 -11.08 -5.08 -22.17
N PRO A 20 -9.94 -5.81 -22.17
CA PRO A 20 -9.51 -6.48 -20.96
C PRO A 20 -9.55 -5.40 -19.89
N GLN A 21 -10.42 -5.55 -18.88
CA GLN A 21 -10.56 -4.54 -17.85
C GLN A 21 -9.16 -4.35 -17.29
N VAL A 22 -8.53 -3.23 -17.67
CA VAL A 22 -7.15 -2.98 -17.31
C VAL A 22 -7.19 -2.83 -15.82
N LEU A 23 -6.74 -3.88 -15.15
CA LEU A 23 -6.87 -4.01 -13.74
C LEU A 23 -5.78 -3.11 -13.16
N ARG A 24 -6.12 -1.83 -12.98
CA ARG A 24 -5.23 -0.83 -12.42
C ARG A 24 -5.02 -1.17 -10.96
N LEU A 25 -3.93 -1.87 -10.69
CA LEU A 25 -3.37 -1.89 -9.34
C LEU A 25 -3.16 -0.43 -8.95
N ASN A 26 -3.85 0.03 -7.91
CA ASN A 26 -3.72 1.38 -7.39
C ASN A 26 -2.38 1.55 -6.63
N TRP A 27 -1.31 0.95 -7.14
CA TRP A 27 -0.02 0.84 -6.48
C TRP A 27 1.11 1.07 -7.46
N LYS A 28 1.98 2.03 -7.14
CA LYS A 28 3.29 2.17 -7.77
C LYS A 28 4.28 1.26 -7.05
N ILE A 29 4.50 0.07 -7.60
CA ILE A 29 5.45 -0.93 -7.07
C ILE A 29 6.88 -0.53 -7.48
N LEU A 30 7.80 -0.47 -6.52
CA LEU A 30 9.22 -0.27 -6.77
C LEU A 30 9.89 -1.61 -7.11
N PRO A 31 11.03 -1.58 -7.84
CA PRO A 31 11.77 -2.79 -8.18
C PRO A 31 12.10 -3.65 -6.95
N LYS A 32 12.27 -4.95 -7.15
CA LYS A 32 12.72 -5.82 -6.06
C LYS A 32 14.15 -5.46 -5.64
N GLY A 33 14.40 -5.47 -4.33
CA GLY A 33 15.69 -5.15 -3.72
C GLY A 33 15.54 -5.02 -2.21
N GLU A 34 16.65 -4.95 -1.48
CA GLU A 34 16.60 -4.66 -0.04
C GLU A 34 16.36 -3.17 0.18
N TYR A 35 15.39 -2.85 1.03
CA TYR A 35 15.02 -1.47 1.35
C TYR A 35 15.20 -1.16 2.84
N PRO A 36 16.46 -1.05 3.34
CA PRO A 36 16.73 -0.54 4.67
C PRO A 36 16.34 0.95 4.77
N TRP A 37 16.23 1.47 5.99
CA TRP A 37 15.81 2.85 6.26
C TRP A 37 16.57 3.89 5.41
N SER A 38 17.90 3.76 5.28
CA SER A 38 18.74 4.69 4.53
C SER A 38 18.37 4.82 3.04
N GLN A 39 17.79 3.77 2.44
CA GLN A 39 17.27 3.81 1.08
C GLN A 39 15.83 4.31 1.02
N VAL A 40 15.02 3.99 2.04
CA VAL A 40 13.59 4.33 2.05
C VAL A 40 13.34 5.80 2.40
N GLU A 41 14.09 6.35 3.37
CA GLU A 41 13.98 7.73 3.83
C GLU A 41 13.89 8.76 2.67
N PRO A 42 14.83 8.79 1.71
CA PRO A 42 14.77 9.76 0.61
C PRO A 42 13.56 9.53 -0.31
N ILE A 43 13.09 8.29 -0.47
CA ILE A 43 11.96 7.95 -1.36
C ILE A 43 10.64 8.46 -0.77
N ILE A 44 10.47 8.36 0.54
CA ILE A 44 9.23 8.74 1.23
C ILE A 44 9.22 10.20 1.71
N LYS A 45 10.36 10.89 1.66
CA LYS A 45 10.55 12.23 2.22
C LYS A 45 9.45 13.19 1.79
N ASP A 46 9.19 13.29 0.48
CA ASP A 46 8.15 14.16 -0.07
C ASP A 46 6.74 13.81 0.43
N ARG A 47 6.48 12.51 0.69
CA ARG A 47 5.19 12.06 1.25
C ARG A 47 5.06 12.49 2.71
N ILE A 48 6.12 12.36 3.50
CA ILE A 48 6.15 12.79 4.90
C ILE A 48 6.01 14.32 5.00
N GLU A 49 6.70 15.07 4.15
CA GLU A 49 6.70 16.53 4.19
C GLU A 49 5.32 17.14 3.87
N ARG A 50 4.48 16.43 3.13
CA ARG A 50 3.07 16.82 2.88
C ARG A 50 2.16 16.63 4.08
N LEU A 51 2.59 15.89 5.10
CA LEU A 51 1.80 15.68 6.32
C LEU A 51 1.86 16.90 7.26
N PRO A 52 0.83 17.10 8.10
CA PRO A 52 0.88 18.07 9.18
C PRO A 52 2.13 17.88 10.04
N LYS A 53 2.80 18.97 10.43
CA LYS A 53 4.11 18.92 11.12
C LYS A 53 4.12 17.99 12.35
N GLY A 54 3.05 18.01 13.16
CA GLY A 54 2.92 17.14 14.34
C GLY A 54 2.83 15.65 14.02
N ASN A 55 2.43 15.29 12.80
CA ASN A 55 2.25 13.90 12.39
C ASN A 55 3.53 13.26 11.82
N ARG A 56 4.41 14.08 11.26
CA ARG A 56 5.64 13.66 10.57
C ARG A 56 6.52 12.72 11.41
N PRO A 57 6.91 13.06 12.66
CA PRO A 57 7.81 12.20 13.43
C PRO A 57 7.21 10.82 13.72
N VAL A 58 5.90 10.76 13.97
CA VAL A 58 5.22 9.49 14.26
C VAL A 58 5.15 8.61 13.01
N VAL A 59 4.79 9.18 11.86
CA VAL A 59 4.75 8.43 10.58
C VAL A 59 6.14 7.96 10.18
N GLN A 60 7.15 8.83 10.32
CA GLN A 60 8.55 8.48 10.08
C GLN A 60 8.99 7.30 10.94
N HIS A 61 8.75 7.36 12.25
CA HIS A 61 9.09 6.29 13.18
C HIS A 61 8.46 4.94 12.80
N ARG A 62 7.20 4.94 12.35
CA ARG A 62 6.53 3.71 11.91
C ARG A 62 7.16 3.12 10.65
N ILE A 63 7.48 3.96 9.67
CA ILE A 63 8.13 3.50 8.43
C ILE A 63 9.55 3.01 8.73
N GLU A 64 10.31 3.73 9.55
CA GLU A 64 11.63 3.30 10.02
C GLU A 64 11.56 1.94 10.74
N LYS A 65 10.57 1.75 11.61
CA LYS A 65 10.37 0.48 12.32
C LYS A 65 10.15 -0.69 11.36
N ILE A 66 9.28 -0.53 10.36
CA ILE A 66 9.00 -1.59 9.39
C ILE A 66 10.23 -1.84 8.50
N THR A 67 10.89 -0.78 8.04
CA THR A 67 12.07 -0.89 7.15
C THR A 67 13.30 -1.42 7.85
N SER A 68 13.39 -1.34 9.18
CA SER A 68 14.44 -2.03 9.97
C SER A 68 14.47 -3.55 9.78
N LYS A 69 13.41 -4.12 9.18
CA LYS A 69 13.28 -5.54 8.87
C LYS A 69 13.65 -5.88 7.41
N ASN A 70 14.17 -4.92 6.65
CA ASN A 70 14.63 -5.06 5.26
C ASN A 70 13.58 -5.66 4.30
N PRO A 71 12.48 -4.94 4.01
CA PRO A 71 11.51 -5.39 3.03
C PRO A 71 12.15 -5.55 1.65
N SER A 72 11.66 -6.53 0.88
CA SER A 72 12.17 -6.88 -0.46
C SER A 72 11.61 -5.99 -1.57
N PHE A 73 10.57 -5.21 -1.29
CA PHE A 73 10.05 -4.15 -2.16
C PHE A 73 9.17 -3.20 -1.37
N LEU A 74 8.95 -2.02 -1.95
CA LEU A 74 7.92 -1.08 -1.52
C LEU A 74 6.88 -0.90 -2.62
N ALA A 75 5.64 -0.60 -2.24
CA ALA A 75 4.66 -0.06 -3.16
C ALA A 75 3.95 1.14 -2.55
N PHE A 76 3.65 2.14 -3.36
CA PHE A 76 2.92 3.32 -2.90
C PHE A 76 1.51 3.34 -3.44
N GLY A 77 0.55 3.57 -2.55
CA GLY A 77 -0.83 3.68 -2.97
C GLY A 77 -1.06 4.91 -3.85
N GLU A 78 -2.01 4.75 -4.76
CA GLU A 78 -2.56 5.73 -5.67
C GLU A 78 -4.09 5.75 -5.51
N GLY A 79 -4.75 6.78 -6.04
CA GLY A 79 -6.21 6.90 -5.95
C GLY A 79 -6.72 6.80 -4.49
N GLY A 80 -7.65 5.87 -4.23
CA GLY A 80 -8.25 5.64 -2.91
C GLY A 80 -7.30 5.11 -1.82
N PHE A 81 -6.07 4.74 -2.16
CA PHE A 81 -5.06 4.20 -1.24
C PHE A 81 -3.85 5.13 -1.07
N TYR A 82 -3.90 6.38 -1.53
CA TYR A 82 -2.74 7.29 -1.56
C TYR A 82 -1.99 7.45 -0.22
N ASP A 83 -2.68 7.26 0.90
CA ASP A 83 -2.11 7.37 2.25
C ASP A 83 -1.38 6.11 2.72
N TYR A 84 -1.39 5.02 1.94
CA TYR A 84 -0.75 3.74 2.27
C TYR A 84 0.60 3.55 1.58
N THR A 85 1.51 2.95 2.33
CA THR A 85 2.77 2.38 1.84
C THR A 85 2.79 0.89 2.13
N VAL A 86 3.09 0.07 1.12
CA VAL A 86 3.24 -1.37 1.23
C VAL A 86 4.70 -1.72 1.42
N PHE A 87 4.99 -2.62 2.36
CA PHE A 87 6.30 -3.23 2.58
C PHE A 87 6.15 -4.74 2.39
N GLY A 88 6.85 -5.27 1.39
CA GLY A 88 6.76 -6.67 1.02
C GLY A 88 7.83 -7.54 1.69
N PHE A 89 7.41 -8.66 2.27
CA PHE A 89 8.28 -9.71 2.82
C PHE A 89 7.88 -11.07 2.21
N PRO A 90 8.20 -11.32 0.93
CA PRO A 90 7.74 -12.52 0.21
C PRO A 90 8.18 -13.83 0.86
N GLU A 91 9.39 -13.88 1.42
CA GLU A 91 9.92 -15.08 2.12
C GLU A 91 9.06 -15.50 3.32
N LYS A 92 8.33 -14.55 3.91
CA LYS A 92 7.41 -14.79 5.04
C LYS A 92 5.96 -14.85 4.60
N SER A 93 5.68 -14.63 3.31
CA SER A 93 4.31 -14.42 2.78
C SER A 93 3.56 -13.35 3.57
N ILE A 94 4.22 -12.21 3.84
CA ILE A 94 3.68 -11.09 4.64
C ILE A 94 3.84 -9.79 3.85
N TYR A 95 2.77 -9.01 3.82
CA TYR A 95 2.72 -7.70 3.17
C TYR A 95 2.07 -6.70 4.11
N ILE A 96 2.83 -5.68 4.51
CA ILE A 96 2.39 -4.67 5.48
C ILE A 96 1.93 -3.42 4.76
N PHE A 97 0.70 -3.00 5.04
CA PHE A 97 0.08 -1.79 4.51
C PHE A 97 -0.01 -0.77 5.62
N GLU A 98 0.93 0.18 5.61
CA GLU A 98 1.06 1.20 6.63
C GLU A 98 0.43 2.51 6.17
N SER A 99 -0.48 3.05 6.98
CA SER A 99 -1.16 4.33 6.71
C SER A 99 -0.38 5.50 7.32
N SER A 100 -0.21 6.54 6.52
CA SER A 100 0.33 7.84 6.95
C SER A 100 -0.71 8.72 7.67
N LYS A 101 -1.99 8.35 7.67
CA LYS A 101 -3.06 9.07 8.37
C LYS A 101 -3.15 8.67 9.84
N MET A 102 -3.40 9.66 10.69
CA MET A 102 -3.71 9.43 12.10
C MET A 102 -5.08 8.78 12.27
N GLY A 103 -5.21 7.92 13.29
CA GLY A 103 -6.43 7.17 13.58
C GLY A 103 -6.72 5.97 12.66
N ASN A 104 -5.88 5.75 11.64
CA ASN A 104 -5.91 4.52 10.84
C ASN A 104 -5.12 3.39 11.52
N THR A 105 -5.09 2.24 10.85
CA THR A 105 -4.45 1.02 11.32
C THR A 105 -3.47 0.51 10.26
N THR A 106 -2.47 -0.24 10.71
CA THR A 106 -1.64 -1.07 9.83
C THR A 106 -2.41 -2.33 9.47
N TYR A 107 -2.44 -2.70 8.20
CA TYR A 107 -3.01 -3.97 7.76
C TYR A 107 -1.90 -4.93 7.35
N VAL A 108 -2.13 -6.21 7.61
CA VAL A 108 -1.25 -7.29 7.20
C VAL A 108 -2.02 -8.19 6.26
N PHE A 109 -1.44 -8.46 5.10
CA PHE A 109 -1.95 -9.40 4.11
C PHE A 109 -0.94 -10.53 3.88
N ASP A 110 -1.43 -11.62 3.31
CA ASP A 110 -0.62 -12.76 2.87
C ASP A 110 -0.44 -12.74 1.34
N LYS A 111 -0.14 -13.90 0.75
CA LYS A 111 0.16 -14.07 -0.68
C LYS A 111 -0.91 -13.52 -1.62
N ASP A 112 -2.16 -13.37 -1.18
CA ASP A 112 -3.26 -12.93 -2.03
C ASP A 112 -3.40 -11.40 -2.06
N TRP A 113 -2.45 -10.64 -1.48
CA TRP A 113 -2.51 -9.18 -1.38
C TRP A 113 -2.72 -8.50 -2.75
N GLU A 114 -2.10 -8.99 -3.83
CA GLU A 114 -2.25 -8.38 -5.16
C GLU A 114 -3.70 -8.46 -5.65
N GLU A 115 -4.35 -9.61 -5.45
CA GLU A 115 -5.76 -9.81 -5.79
C GLU A 115 -6.69 -9.02 -4.86
N LEU A 116 -6.38 -8.98 -3.56
CA LEU A 116 -7.17 -8.21 -2.60
C LEU A 116 -7.09 -6.71 -2.84
N THR A 117 -5.96 -6.21 -3.36
CA THR A 117 -5.81 -4.79 -3.69
C THR A 117 -6.59 -4.32 -4.92
N LYS A 118 -7.23 -5.25 -5.64
CA LYS A 118 -8.18 -4.95 -6.71
C LYS A 118 -9.53 -4.49 -6.17
N LEU A 119 -9.82 -4.83 -4.92
CA LEU A 119 -11.04 -4.45 -4.22
C LEU A 119 -10.90 -3.03 -3.65
N THR A 120 -12.05 -2.38 -3.46
CA THR A 120 -12.11 -1.14 -2.70
C THR A 120 -11.76 -1.40 -1.23
N LYS A 121 -11.28 -0.35 -0.54
CA LYS A 121 -11.04 -0.42 0.92
C LYS A 121 -12.27 -0.91 1.68
N LYS A 122 -13.48 -0.50 1.27
CA LYS A 122 -14.73 -0.91 1.91
C LYS A 122 -14.92 -2.43 1.79
N GLU A 123 -14.76 -2.99 0.59
CA GLU A 123 -14.90 -4.43 0.36
C GLU A 123 -13.89 -5.25 1.16
N ILE A 124 -12.63 -4.81 1.24
CA ILE A 124 -11.60 -5.47 2.05
C ILE A 124 -12.00 -5.54 3.53
N LEU A 125 -12.48 -4.41 4.08
CA LEU A 125 -12.85 -4.31 5.49
C LEU A 125 -14.14 -5.05 5.82
N ASP A 126 -15.17 -4.91 4.98
CA ASP A 126 -16.46 -5.57 5.16
C ASP A 126 -16.30 -7.10 5.05
N GLY A 127 -15.38 -7.56 4.20
CA GLY A 127 -15.05 -8.98 4.03
C GLY A 127 -14.04 -9.54 5.04
N ASN A 128 -13.44 -8.70 5.91
CA ASN A 128 -12.33 -9.06 6.80
C ASN A 128 -11.20 -9.82 6.08
N LEU A 129 -10.83 -9.35 4.88
CA LEU A 129 -9.88 -10.05 4.00
C LEU A 129 -8.42 -9.83 4.41
N GLN A 130 -8.16 -8.91 5.34
CA GLN A 130 -6.85 -8.77 5.97
C GLN A 130 -6.54 -9.96 6.90
N LYS A 131 -5.28 -10.40 6.92
CA LYS A 131 -4.79 -11.36 7.91
C LYS A 131 -4.78 -10.77 9.31
N MET A 132 -4.35 -9.51 9.44
CA MET A 132 -4.33 -8.79 10.72
C MET A 132 -4.64 -7.30 10.52
N ARG A 133 -5.22 -6.68 11.54
CA ARG A 133 -5.44 -5.23 11.65
C ARG A 133 -4.85 -4.73 12.96
N ILE A 134 -3.81 -3.91 12.89
CA ILE A 134 -3.06 -3.42 14.05
C ILE A 134 -3.33 -1.93 14.23
N VAL A 135 -3.93 -1.57 15.35
CA VAL A 135 -4.20 -0.16 15.68
C VAL A 135 -2.91 0.54 16.08
N HIS A 136 -2.72 1.79 15.62
CA HIS A 136 -1.60 2.66 16.00
C HIS A 136 -1.76 3.15 17.45
N LYS A 137 -1.55 2.24 18.42
CA LYS A 137 -1.57 2.51 19.87
C LYS A 137 -0.31 1.93 20.53
N ASP A 138 -0.21 2.07 21.84
CA ASP A 138 0.85 1.43 22.62
C ASP A 138 0.92 -0.08 22.34
N GLY A 139 2.12 -0.58 22.08
CA GLY A 139 2.35 -1.96 21.67
C GLY A 139 2.47 -2.18 20.16
N TRP A 140 2.16 -1.18 19.32
CA TRP A 140 2.21 -1.33 17.86
C TRP A 140 3.57 -1.84 17.36
N ALA A 141 4.67 -1.25 17.84
CA ALA A 141 6.02 -1.62 17.41
C ALA A 141 6.35 -3.07 17.78
N GLN A 142 5.88 -3.53 18.94
CA GLN A 142 6.04 -4.91 19.42
C GLN A 142 5.21 -5.88 18.59
N GLU A 143 4.00 -5.50 18.18
CA GLU A 143 3.20 -6.31 17.27
C GLU A 143 3.89 -6.46 15.90
N ILE A 144 4.49 -5.39 15.37
CA ILE A 144 5.30 -5.46 14.15
C ILE A 144 6.49 -6.41 14.32
N ASP A 145 7.18 -6.38 15.46
CA ASP A 145 8.30 -7.30 15.75
C ASP A 145 7.88 -8.77 15.86
N LYS A 146 6.66 -9.05 16.34
CA LYS A 146 6.16 -10.43 16.41
C LYS A 146 5.82 -11.00 15.04
N ILE A 147 5.42 -10.13 14.10
CA ILE A 147 4.99 -10.50 12.75
C ILE A 147 6.18 -10.63 11.80
N LEU A 148 7.19 -9.75 11.96
CA LEU A 148 8.39 -9.66 11.13
C LEU A 148 9.65 -10.12 11.87
#